data_AF-A0A8T6QK50-F1
#
_entry.id   AF-A0A8T6QK50-F1
#
_cell.length_a   1.000
_cell.length_b   1.000
_cell.length_c   1.000
_cell.angle_alpha   90.00
_cell.angle_beta   90.00
_cell.angle_gamma   90.00
#
_symmetry.space_group_name_H-M   'P 1'
#
loop_
_entity.id
_entity.type
_entity.pdbx_description
1 polymer ?
#
loop_
_entity_poly.entity_id
_entity_poly.type
_entity_poly.pdbx_seq_one_letter_code
_entity_poly.pdbx_strand_id
1 'polypeptide(L)'
;RKDVASEADFYGAMDGASKFVRGDAIAGMMILEINLIGGVCIGIFKYNLSADAAFQQYVLMTIGDGLVAQIPSLLLSTAAAIIVTRVSDNGDIAHDVRNQLLASPSVLYTATGIMFVLAVVPGMPHLPFLLFSALLGFTGWRMSKHPQAAEAEEKSLETLTRTITETSEQQVSWETIPLIEPISLSLGYKLVALVD
;
A
#
# COMPACT_ATOMS: atom_id res chain seq x y z
N ARG A 1 20.60 -18.38 11.35
CA ARG A 1 19.38 -19.22 11.35
C ARG A 1 18.11 -18.39 11.49
N LYS A 2 18.09 -17.33 12.31
CA LYS A 2 16.96 -16.36 12.32
C LYS A 2 16.79 -15.62 10.99
N ASP A 3 17.88 -15.23 10.34
CA ASP A 3 17.79 -14.47 9.07
C ASP A 3 17.14 -15.28 7.96
N VAL A 4 17.53 -16.55 7.80
CA VAL A 4 16.94 -17.47 6.82
C VAL A 4 15.46 -17.75 7.11
N ALA A 5 15.06 -17.82 8.38
CA ALA A 5 13.65 -17.99 8.76
C ALA A 5 12.84 -16.72 8.47
N SER A 6 13.38 -15.54 8.78
CA SER A 6 12.75 -14.26 8.50
C SER A 6 12.63 -13.99 6.99
N GLU A 7 13.60 -14.45 6.20
CA GLU A 7 13.58 -14.33 4.74
C GLU A 7 12.56 -15.31 4.11
N ALA A 8 12.49 -16.54 4.62
CA ALA A 8 11.46 -17.50 4.21
C ALA A 8 10.03 -17.03 4.55
N ASP A 9 9.82 -16.44 5.73
CA ASP A 9 8.54 -15.85 6.13
C ASP A 9 8.19 -14.62 5.29
N PHE A 10 9.17 -13.78 4.93
CA PHE A 10 8.96 -12.63 4.04
C PHE A 10 8.55 -13.06 2.63
N TYR A 11 9.25 -14.03 2.03
CA TYR A 11 8.90 -14.53 0.70
C TYR A 11 7.59 -15.33 0.69
N GLY A 12 7.29 -16.08 1.77
CA GLY A 12 6.00 -16.75 1.95
C GLY A 12 4.83 -15.76 2.06
N ALA A 13 5.03 -14.67 2.80
CA ALA A 13 4.06 -13.59 2.92
C ALA A 13 3.89 -12.78 1.63
N MET A 14 4.99 -12.49 0.91
CA MET A 14 4.95 -11.77 -0.37
C MET A 14 4.25 -12.57 -1.47
N ASP A 15 4.55 -13.87 -1.62
CA ASP A 15 3.88 -14.72 -2.62
C ASP A 15 2.39 -14.88 -2.31
N GLY A 16 2.05 -15.02 -1.02
CA GLY A 16 0.66 -15.03 -0.55
C GLY A 16 -0.08 -13.74 -0.88
N ALA A 17 0.41 -12.59 -0.39
CA ALA A 17 -0.20 -11.29 -0.62
C ALA A 17 -0.34 -10.95 -2.12
N SER A 18 0.67 -11.26 -2.93
CA SER A 18 0.65 -11.01 -4.37
C SER A 18 -0.40 -11.87 -5.10
N LYS A 19 -0.62 -13.13 -4.67
CA LYS A 19 -1.71 -13.98 -5.21
C LYS A 19 -3.10 -13.50 -4.81
N PHE A 20 -3.28 -13.01 -3.58
CA PHE A 20 -4.57 -12.46 -3.12
C PHE A 20 -4.93 -11.16 -3.84
N VAL A 21 -3.98 -10.23 -4.00
CA VAL A 21 -4.20 -8.97 -4.72
C VAL A 21 -4.47 -9.22 -6.20
N ARG A 22 -3.72 -10.14 -6.83
CA ARG A 22 -3.94 -10.50 -8.23
C ARG A 22 -5.29 -11.20 -8.44
N GLY A 23 -5.72 -12.03 -7.50
CA GLY A 23 -7.04 -12.66 -7.51
C GLY A 23 -8.19 -11.66 -7.36
N ASP A 24 -8.06 -10.69 -6.44
CA ASP A 24 -9.06 -9.63 -6.21
C ASP A 24 -9.20 -8.70 -7.42
N ALA A 25 -8.09 -8.34 -8.08
CA ALA A 25 -8.10 -7.56 -9.31
C ALA A 25 -8.78 -8.28 -10.48
N ILE A 26 -8.50 -9.59 -10.64
CA ILE A 26 -9.12 -10.41 -11.70
C ILE A 26 -10.63 -10.57 -11.44
N ALA A 27 -11.03 -10.82 -10.20
CA ALA A 27 -12.44 -10.89 -9.81
C ALA A 27 -13.17 -9.55 -10.04
N GLY A 28 -12.54 -8.43 -9.65
CA GLY A 28 -13.09 -7.08 -9.87
C GLY A 28 -13.28 -6.75 -11.35
N MET A 29 -12.34 -7.12 -12.23
CA MET A 29 -12.49 -6.94 -13.67
C MET A 29 -13.63 -7.78 -14.27
N MET A 30 -13.78 -9.05 -13.84
CA MET A 30 -14.90 -9.88 -14.30
C MET A 30 -16.26 -9.32 -13.87
N ILE A 31 -16.38 -8.85 -12.62
CA ILE A 31 -17.60 -8.22 -12.13
C ILE A 31 -17.92 -6.95 -12.92
N LEU A 32 -16.91 -6.13 -13.22
CA LEU A 32 -17.06 -4.92 -14.01
C LEU A 32 -17.62 -5.22 -15.41
N GLU A 33 -17.04 -6.19 -16.13
CA GLU A 33 -17.52 -6.56 -17.46
C GLU A 33 -18.97 -7.10 -17.42
N ILE A 34 -19.29 -7.95 -16.44
CA ILE A 34 -20.63 -8.52 -16.28
C ILE A 34 -21.66 -7.43 -15.97
N ASN A 35 -21.37 -6.53 -15.02
CA ASN A 35 -22.29 -5.44 -14.66
C ASN A 35 -22.44 -4.41 -15.79
N LEU A 36 -21.36 -4.14 -16.51
CA LEU A 36 -21.40 -3.19 -17.62
C LEU A 36 -22.21 -3.76 -18.80
N ILE A 37 -21.84 -4.94 -19.31
CA ILE A 37 -22.50 -5.53 -20.48
C ILE A 37 -23.91 -5.99 -20.13
N GLY A 38 -24.07 -6.66 -18.99
CA GLY A 38 -25.37 -7.15 -18.51
C GLY A 38 -26.31 -6.00 -18.15
N GLY A 39 -25.82 -4.99 -17.44
CA GLY A 39 -26.58 -3.80 -17.06
C GLY A 39 -27.06 -3.01 -18.26
N VAL A 40 -26.18 -2.74 -19.23
CA VAL A 40 -26.55 -2.03 -20.47
C VAL A 40 -27.55 -2.85 -21.30
N CYS A 41 -27.34 -4.16 -21.46
CA CYS A 41 -28.29 -5.03 -22.16
C CYS A 41 -29.68 -5.01 -21.48
N ILE A 42 -29.75 -5.16 -20.16
CA ILE A 42 -31.01 -5.13 -19.42
C ILE A 42 -31.64 -3.72 -19.48
N GLY A 43 -30.84 -2.66 -19.39
CA GLY A 43 -31.28 -1.28 -19.54
C GLY A 43 -32.00 -1.02 -20.86
N ILE A 44 -31.43 -1.50 -21.97
CA ILE A 44 -31.98 -1.33 -23.31
C ILE A 44 -33.19 -2.26 -23.52
N PHE A 45 -33.02 -3.57 -23.29
CA PHE A 45 -34.02 -4.57 -23.67
C PHE A 45 -35.20 -4.69 -22.69
N LYS A 46 -34.95 -4.50 -21.38
CA LYS A 46 -36.00 -4.65 -20.36
C LYS A 46 -36.59 -3.31 -19.91
N TYR A 47 -35.76 -2.27 -19.80
CA TYR A 47 -36.19 -0.97 -19.29
C TYR A 47 -36.46 0.07 -20.39
N ASN A 48 -36.33 -0.29 -21.67
CA ASN A 48 -36.55 0.61 -22.82
C ASN A 48 -35.74 1.91 -22.74
N LEU A 49 -34.59 1.90 -22.06
CA LEU A 49 -33.69 3.05 -22.03
C LEU A 49 -32.99 3.20 -23.38
N SER A 50 -32.79 4.45 -23.81
CA SER A 50 -31.89 4.75 -24.92
C SER A 50 -30.49 4.24 -24.61
N ALA A 51 -29.77 3.74 -25.61
CA ALA A 51 -28.43 3.16 -25.44
C ALA A 51 -27.46 4.09 -24.69
N ASP A 52 -27.52 5.40 -24.96
CA ASP A 52 -26.71 6.42 -24.29
C ASP A 52 -27.03 6.52 -22.78
N ALA A 53 -28.31 6.67 -22.42
CA ALA A 53 -28.75 6.72 -21.03
C ALA A 53 -28.44 5.42 -20.27
N ALA A 54 -28.64 4.26 -20.90
CA ALA A 54 -28.28 2.97 -20.30
C ALA A 54 -26.77 2.87 -20.05
N PHE A 55 -25.95 3.33 -20.99
CA PHE A 55 -24.50 3.34 -20.84
C PHE A 55 -24.05 4.24 -19.69
N GLN A 56 -24.49 5.51 -19.64
CA GLN A 56 -24.13 6.40 -18.53
C GLN A 56 -24.54 5.85 -17.16
N GLN A 57 -25.77 5.37 -17.04
CA GLN A 57 -26.32 4.90 -15.77
C GLN A 57 -25.56 3.67 -15.25
N TYR A 58 -25.40 2.64 -16.09
CA TYR A 58 -24.78 1.38 -15.68
C TYR A 58 -23.26 1.46 -15.59
N VAL A 59 -22.58 2.30 -16.40
CA VAL A 59 -21.15 2.60 -16.23
C VAL A 59 -20.91 3.26 -14.87
N LEU A 60 -21.69 4.29 -14.51
CA LEU A 60 -21.52 5.00 -13.24
C LEU A 60 -21.73 4.07 -12.03
N MET A 61 -22.79 3.24 -12.06
CA MET A 61 -23.02 2.26 -11.00
C MET A 61 -21.91 1.21 -10.90
N THR A 62 -21.40 0.75 -12.04
CA THR A 62 -20.34 -0.28 -12.08
C THR A 62 -19.00 0.24 -11.55
N ILE A 63 -18.62 1.47 -11.89
CA ILE A 63 -17.41 2.10 -11.35
C ILE A 63 -17.55 2.29 -9.83
N GLY A 64 -18.72 2.72 -9.36
CA GLY A 64 -19.01 2.86 -7.94
C GLY A 64 -18.85 1.54 -7.18
N ASP A 65 -19.43 0.45 -7.70
CA ASP A 65 -19.33 -0.89 -7.12
C ASP A 65 -17.88 -1.40 -7.06
N GLY A 66 -17.12 -1.18 -8.14
CA GLY A 66 -15.69 -1.54 -8.20
C GLY A 66 -14.85 -0.81 -7.16
N LEU A 67 -15.07 0.49 -6.96
CA LEU A 67 -14.35 1.29 -5.95
C LEU A 67 -14.73 0.88 -4.52
N VAL A 68 -16.01 0.59 -4.25
CA VAL A 68 -16.48 0.15 -2.93
C VAL A 68 -15.93 -1.24 -2.57
N ALA A 69 -15.77 -2.14 -3.55
CA ALA A 69 -15.19 -3.45 -3.34
C ALA A 69 -13.67 -3.41 -3.10
N GLN A 70 -12.93 -2.54 -3.80
CA GLN A 70 -11.46 -2.55 -3.78
C GLN A 70 -10.81 -1.76 -2.63
N ILE A 71 -11.40 -0.64 -2.22
CA ILE A 71 -10.82 0.18 -1.14
C ILE A 71 -10.65 -0.63 0.16
N PRO A 72 -11.63 -1.42 0.64
CA PRO A 72 -11.47 -2.24 1.85
C PRO A 72 -10.42 -3.34 1.69
N SER A 73 -10.37 -3.98 0.51
CA SER A 73 -9.39 -5.04 0.19
C SER A 73 -7.96 -4.52 0.26
N LEU A 74 -7.70 -3.34 -0.32
CA LEU A 74 -6.39 -2.70 -0.31
C LEU A 74 -5.95 -2.29 1.11
N LEU A 75 -6.89 -1.75 1.91
CA LEU A 75 -6.64 -1.43 3.32
C LEU A 75 -6.31 -2.69 4.14
N LEU A 76 -7.04 -3.78 3.94
CA LEU A 76 -6.81 -5.05 4.63
C LEU A 76 -5.46 -5.67 4.24
N SER A 77 -5.14 -5.67 2.94
CA SER A 77 -3.86 -6.16 2.42
C SER A 77 -2.67 -5.38 3.00
N THR A 78 -2.78 -4.04 3.03
CA THR A 78 -1.75 -3.17 3.60
C THR A 78 -1.60 -3.39 5.10
N ALA A 79 -2.71 -3.50 5.84
CA ALA A 79 -2.69 -3.78 7.27
C ALA A 79 -2.05 -5.15 7.57
N ALA A 80 -2.39 -6.19 6.81
CA ALA A 80 -1.80 -7.51 6.94
C ALA A 80 -0.29 -7.51 6.61
N ALA A 81 0.13 -6.78 5.57
CA ALA A 81 1.54 -6.62 5.21
C ALA A 81 2.34 -5.93 6.33
N ILE A 82 1.78 -4.87 6.93
CA ILE A 82 2.38 -4.19 8.09
C ILE A 82 2.50 -5.15 9.29
N ILE A 83 1.48 -5.97 9.55
CA ILE A 83 1.51 -6.93 10.66
C ILE A 83 2.56 -8.02 10.42
N VAL A 84 2.62 -8.58 9.20
CA VAL A 84 3.50 -9.71 8.88
C VAL A 84 4.97 -9.31 8.83
N THR A 85 5.29 -8.13 8.30
CA THR A 85 6.67 -7.62 8.30
C THR A 85 7.21 -7.33 9.70
N ARG A 86 6.35 -7.29 10.73
CA ARG A 86 6.72 -6.96 12.11
C ARG A 86 6.73 -8.13 13.09
N VAL A 87 6.36 -9.35 12.70
CA VAL A 87 6.41 -10.53 13.60
C VAL A 87 7.83 -10.82 14.14
N SER A 88 8.87 -10.18 13.59
CA SER A 88 10.24 -10.20 14.12
C SER A 88 10.53 -9.19 15.26
N ASP A 89 9.71 -8.15 15.49
CA ASP A 89 10.01 -7.05 16.42
C ASP A 89 8.97 -6.94 17.56
N ASN A 90 9.43 -7.15 18.80
CA ASN A 90 8.63 -7.24 20.05
C ASN A 90 8.05 -5.88 20.55
N GLY A 91 7.78 -4.92 19.67
CA GLY A 91 7.27 -3.59 20.04
C GLY A 91 5.74 -3.47 19.96
N ASP A 92 5.13 -2.64 20.82
CA ASP A 92 3.70 -2.36 20.85
C ASP A 92 3.32 -1.38 19.70
N ILE A 93 2.73 -1.91 18.62
CA ILE A 93 2.41 -1.18 17.38
C ILE A 93 1.54 0.05 17.66
N ALA A 94 0.58 -0.09 18.57
CA ALA A 94 -0.31 1.02 18.93
C ALA A 94 0.47 2.17 19.56
N HIS A 95 1.52 1.87 20.33
CA HIS A 95 2.37 2.86 20.97
C HIS A 95 3.24 3.59 19.94
N ASP A 96 3.85 2.87 18.99
CA ASP A 96 4.76 3.45 18.00
C ASP A 96 4.02 4.23 16.91
N VAL A 97 2.90 3.71 16.41
CA VAL A 97 2.06 4.43 15.43
C VAL A 97 1.46 5.69 16.07
N ARG A 98 1.00 5.61 17.32
CA ARG A 98 0.58 6.80 18.08
C ARG A 98 1.74 7.78 18.24
N ASN A 99 2.92 7.28 18.58
CA ASN A 99 4.12 8.10 18.74
C ASN A 99 4.74 8.58 17.42
N GLN A 100 4.26 8.18 16.24
CA GLN A 100 4.72 8.71 14.96
C GLN A 100 3.67 9.65 14.38
N LEU A 101 2.42 9.19 14.26
CA LEU A 101 1.31 9.99 13.73
C LEU A 101 0.99 11.20 14.62
N LEU A 102 1.08 11.07 15.94
CA LEU A 102 0.88 12.18 16.87
C LEU A 102 2.18 12.88 17.26
N ALA A 103 3.36 12.45 16.78
CA ALA A 103 4.63 13.12 17.10
C ALA A 103 5.18 14.01 15.98
N SER A 104 4.58 13.95 14.78
CA SER A 104 4.89 14.85 13.68
C SER A 104 4.00 16.09 13.70
N PRO A 105 4.53 17.30 13.98
CA PRO A 105 3.74 18.52 13.90
C PRO A 105 3.21 18.74 12.48
N SER A 106 3.98 18.36 11.47
CA SER A 106 3.63 18.47 10.05
C SER A 106 2.38 17.66 9.69
N VAL A 107 2.27 16.43 10.19
CA VAL A 107 1.08 15.56 9.98
C VAL A 107 -0.16 16.12 10.68
N LEU A 108 0.01 16.67 11.90
CA LEU A 108 -1.11 17.29 12.62
C LEU A 108 -1.62 18.56 11.91
N TYR A 109 -0.74 19.35 11.29
CA TYR A 109 -1.14 20.53 10.53
C TYR A 109 -1.83 20.18 9.21
N THR A 110 -1.36 19.16 8.48
CA THR A 110 -2.05 18.71 7.25
C THR A 110 -3.43 18.14 7.59
N ALA A 111 -3.55 17.34 8.65
CA ALA A 111 -4.84 16.85 9.14
C ALA A 111 -5.79 18.00 9.58
N THR A 112 -5.25 19.02 10.26
CA THR A 112 -6.00 20.23 10.63
C THR A 112 -6.58 20.94 9.42
N GLY A 113 -5.77 21.10 8.36
CA GLY A 113 -6.19 21.72 7.10
C GLY A 113 -7.28 20.94 6.40
N ILE A 114 -7.14 19.61 6.29
CA ILE A 114 -8.16 18.74 5.69
C ILE A 114 -9.47 18.82 6.48
N MET A 115 -9.40 18.72 7.81
CA MET A 115 -10.59 18.84 8.69
C MET A 115 -11.26 20.21 8.54
N PHE A 116 -10.49 21.28 8.39
CA PHE A 116 -11.04 22.62 8.17
C PHE A 116 -11.74 22.73 6.81
N VAL A 117 -11.13 22.19 5.74
CA VAL A 117 -11.75 22.17 4.40
C VAL A 117 -13.06 21.39 4.43
N LEU A 118 -13.08 20.20 5.04
CA LEU A 118 -14.31 19.40 5.21
C LEU A 118 -15.37 20.14 6.03
N ALA A 119 -14.95 20.92 7.03
CA ALA A 119 -15.87 21.74 7.81
C ALA A 119 -16.54 22.85 7.00
N VAL A 120 -15.99 23.28 5.86
CA VAL A 120 -16.58 24.32 5.00
C VAL A 120 -17.52 23.71 3.95
N VAL A 121 -17.41 22.40 3.66
CA VAL A 121 -18.25 21.72 2.67
C VAL A 121 -19.73 21.68 3.11
N PRO A 122 -20.67 22.18 2.29
CA PRO A 122 -22.10 22.14 2.61
C PRO A 122 -22.62 20.70 2.60
N GLY A 123 -23.40 20.32 3.62
CA GLY A 123 -23.96 18.97 3.79
C GLY A 123 -23.31 18.12 4.89
N MET A 124 -22.21 18.60 5.50
CA MET A 124 -21.56 17.96 6.65
C MET A 124 -21.81 18.73 7.96
N PRO A 125 -21.85 18.06 9.13
CA PRO A 125 -22.02 18.75 10.40
C PRO A 125 -20.78 19.61 10.72
N HIS A 126 -20.85 20.91 10.43
CA HIS A 126 -19.73 21.86 10.55
C HIS A 126 -19.12 21.91 11.96
N LEU A 127 -19.95 21.74 13.00
CA LEU A 127 -19.57 21.94 14.40
C LEU A 127 -18.58 20.86 14.91
N PRO A 128 -18.81 19.55 14.70
CA PRO A 128 -17.80 18.50 14.93
C PRO A 128 -16.46 18.74 14.21
N PHE A 129 -16.48 19.06 12.92
CA PHE A 129 -15.25 19.20 12.13
C PHE A 129 -14.43 20.43 12.54
N LEU A 130 -15.08 21.56 12.84
CA LEU A 130 -14.41 22.73 13.40
C LEU A 130 -13.79 22.44 14.77
N LEU A 131 -14.48 21.68 15.62
CA LEU A 131 -13.97 21.32 16.95
C LEU A 131 -12.74 20.40 16.84
N PHE A 132 -12.79 19.38 15.97
CA PHE A 132 -11.64 18.50 15.73
C PHE A 132 -10.48 19.25 15.07
N SER A 133 -10.74 20.12 14.10
CA SER A 133 -9.72 20.96 13.48
C SER A 133 -9.03 21.87 14.50
N ALA A 134 -9.79 22.53 15.37
CA ALA A 134 -9.24 23.36 16.44
C ALA A 134 -8.39 22.55 17.44
N LEU A 135 -8.85 21.35 17.80
CA LEU A 135 -8.13 20.44 18.70
C LEU A 135 -6.81 19.97 18.10
N LEU A 136 -6.83 19.49 16.85
CA LEU A 136 -5.64 19.05 16.11
C LEU A 136 -4.65 20.20 15.88
N GLY A 137 -5.15 21.40 15.56
CA GLY A 137 -4.31 22.59 15.40
C GLY A 137 -3.65 23.00 16.73
N PHE A 138 -4.38 22.91 17.84
CA PHE A 138 -3.84 23.19 19.17
C PHE A 138 -2.79 22.17 19.62
N THR A 139 -3.02 20.87 19.37
CA THR A 139 -2.03 19.82 19.69
C THR A 139 -0.79 19.95 18.81
N GLY A 140 -0.94 20.21 17.52
CA GLY A 140 0.16 20.49 16.59
C GLY A 140 0.98 21.71 17.01
N TRP A 141 0.33 22.82 17.37
CA TRP A 141 1.01 24.03 17.85
C TRP A 141 1.77 23.81 19.15
N ARG A 142 1.18 23.08 20.11
CA ARG A 142 1.85 22.75 21.38
C ARG A 142 3.06 21.86 21.16
N MET A 143 2.98 20.92 20.23
CA MET A 143 4.06 19.98 19.94
C MET A 143 5.18 20.61 19.10
N SER A 144 4.85 21.53 18.19
CA SER A 144 5.83 22.31 17.43
C SER A 144 6.73 23.20 18.32
N LYS A 145 6.35 23.44 19.58
CA LYS A 145 7.19 24.13 20.57
C LYS A 145 8.23 23.23 21.24
N HIS A 146 8.20 21.92 21.01
CA HIS A 146 9.18 20.94 21.48
C HIS A 146 9.89 20.32 20.26
N PRO A 147 11.01 20.91 19.78
CA PRO A 147 11.57 20.63 18.44
C PRO A 147 12.18 19.24 18.23
N GLN A 148 12.34 18.44 19.29
CA GLN A 148 13.24 17.29 19.27
C GLN A 148 12.73 16.09 18.45
N ALA A 149 11.45 16.06 18.08
CA ALA A 149 10.86 14.95 17.31
C ALA A 149 10.77 15.20 15.79
N ALA A 150 10.82 16.47 15.35
CA ALA A 150 10.60 16.82 13.94
C ALA A 150 11.83 16.59 13.05
N GLU A 151 13.04 16.77 13.58
CA GLU A 151 14.30 16.60 12.81
C GLU A 151 14.61 15.14 12.45
N ALA A 152 14.08 14.18 13.22
CA ALA A 152 14.30 12.75 12.97
C ALA A 152 13.47 12.22 11.78
N GLU A 153 12.33 12.86 11.48
CA GLU A 153 11.37 12.42 10.47
C GLU A 153 11.70 12.99 9.08
N GLU A 154 12.18 14.24 9.01
CA GLU A 154 12.67 14.85 7.77
C GLU A 154 13.83 14.02 7.18
N LYS A 155 14.73 13.53 8.04
CA LYS A 155 15.85 12.68 7.65
C LYS A 155 15.42 11.29 7.16
N SER A 156 14.32 10.74 7.68
CA SER A 156 13.83 9.41 7.29
C SER A 156 12.99 9.44 6.01
N LEU A 157 12.21 10.50 5.79
CA LEU A 157 11.50 10.74 4.52
C LEU A 157 12.46 11.04 3.35
N GLU A 158 13.54 11.77 3.60
CA GLU A 158 14.59 12.03 2.62
C GLU A 158 15.34 10.73 2.25
N THR A 159 15.54 9.85 3.23
CA THR A 159 16.13 8.51 3.00
C THR A 159 15.20 7.61 2.18
N LEU A 160 13.90 7.55 2.51
CA LEU A 160 12.90 6.79 1.76
C LEU A 160 12.73 7.28 0.31
N THR A 161 12.70 8.59 0.10
CA THR A 161 12.58 9.19 -1.24
C THR A 161 13.83 8.90 -2.09
N ARG A 162 15.01 8.92 -1.46
CA ARG A 162 16.27 8.54 -2.11
C ARG A 162 16.30 7.06 -2.48
N THR A 163 15.86 6.17 -1.60
CA THR A 163 15.78 4.72 -1.89
C THR A 163 14.81 4.43 -3.04
N ILE A 164 13.66 5.11 -3.12
CA ILE A 164 12.70 4.94 -4.23
C ILE A 164 13.27 5.45 -5.56
N THR A 165 13.99 6.59 -5.54
CA THR A 165 14.59 7.18 -6.74
C THR A 165 15.76 6.34 -7.26
N GLU A 166 16.63 5.84 -6.38
CA GLU A 166 17.76 4.97 -6.73
C GLU A 166 17.30 3.59 -7.24
N THR A 167 16.14 3.08 -6.78
CA THR A 167 15.59 1.79 -7.24
C THR A 167 14.92 1.89 -8.61
N SER A 168 14.39 3.06 -9.00
CA SER A 168 13.71 3.24 -10.30
C SER A 168 14.68 3.38 -11.48
N GLU A 169 15.96 3.73 -11.26
CA GLU A 169 16.96 3.87 -12.33
C GLU A 169 17.69 2.56 -12.66
N GLN A 170 17.58 1.53 -11.82
CA GLN A 170 18.11 0.20 -12.13
C GLN A 170 17.14 -0.58 -13.02
N GLN A 171 17.07 -0.17 -14.29
CA GLN A 171 16.77 -1.13 -15.35
C GLN A 171 17.78 -2.28 -15.20
N VAL A 172 17.27 -3.50 -15.12
CA VAL A 172 18.07 -4.73 -15.06
C VAL A 172 18.99 -4.77 -16.29
N SER A 173 20.22 -4.30 -16.12
CA SER A 173 21.29 -4.41 -17.10
C SER A 173 21.83 -5.84 -17.08
N TRP A 174 22.21 -6.35 -18.24
CA TRP A 174 22.85 -7.66 -18.42
C TRP A 174 24.18 -7.80 -17.64
N GLU A 175 24.65 -6.71 -17.03
CA GLU A 175 25.80 -6.66 -16.11
C GLU A 175 25.49 -7.17 -14.69
N THR A 176 24.22 -7.34 -14.30
CA THR A 176 23.82 -7.85 -12.97
C THR A 176 23.76 -9.38 -12.91
N ILE A 177 24.14 -10.08 -13.98
CA ILE A 177 24.33 -11.54 -13.93
C ILE A 177 25.57 -11.82 -13.06
N PRO A 178 25.44 -12.50 -11.91
CA PRO A 178 26.60 -12.85 -11.10
C PRO A 178 27.56 -13.71 -11.92
N LEU A 179 28.86 -13.39 -11.86
CA LEU A 179 29.90 -14.27 -12.39
C LEU A 179 29.71 -15.66 -11.77
N ILE A 180 29.33 -16.64 -12.57
CA ILE A 180 29.35 -18.05 -12.20
C ILE A 180 30.78 -18.40 -11.78
N GLU A 181 31.01 -18.67 -10.49
CA GLU A 181 32.25 -19.26 -10.03
C GLU A 181 32.30 -20.71 -10.52
N PRO A 182 33.27 -21.09 -11.38
CA PRO A 182 33.40 -22.47 -11.81
C PRO A 182 33.76 -23.34 -10.60
N ILE A 183 32.98 -24.39 -10.35
CA ILE A 183 33.28 -25.38 -9.32
C ILE A 183 34.58 -26.11 -9.72
N SER A 184 35.66 -25.88 -8.99
CA SER A 184 36.91 -26.62 -9.16
C SER A 184 36.94 -27.85 -8.27
N LEU A 185 37.07 -29.03 -8.86
CA LEU A 185 37.24 -30.29 -8.13
C LEU A 185 38.72 -30.73 -8.22
N SER A 186 39.46 -30.64 -7.13
CA SER A 186 40.83 -31.16 -7.05
C SER A 186 40.81 -32.62 -6.59
N LEU A 187 41.11 -33.55 -7.48
CA LEU A 187 41.28 -34.96 -7.15
C LEU A 187 42.74 -35.28 -6.87
N GLY A 188 43.01 -36.01 -5.79
CA GLY A 188 44.33 -36.60 -5.56
C GLY A 188 44.64 -37.66 -6.62
N TYR A 189 45.91 -37.85 -6.96
CA TYR A 189 46.38 -38.73 -8.05
C TYR A 189 45.75 -40.14 -8.05
N LYS A 190 45.48 -40.71 -6.86
CA LYS A 190 44.85 -42.03 -6.71
C LYS A 190 43.36 -42.09 -7.08
N LEU A 191 42.68 -40.95 -7.17
CA LEU A 191 41.25 -40.85 -7.45
C LEU A 191 40.95 -40.51 -8.93
N VAL A 192 41.97 -40.23 -9.73
CA VAL A 192 41.81 -39.93 -11.17
C VAL A 192 41.21 -41.12 -11.92
N ALA A 193 41.59 -42.34 -11.56
CA ALA A 193 41.10 -43.57 -12.21
C ALA A 193 39.61 -43.89 -11.96
N LEU A 194 38.93 -43.11 -11.11
CA LEU A 194 37.50 -43.28 -10.81
C LEU A 194 36.61 -42.28 -11.58
N VAL A 195 37.20 -41.29 -12.24
CA VAL A 195 36.48 -40.19 -12.90
C VAL A 195 36.51 -40.31 -14.44
N ASP A 196 37.30 -41.23 -14.99
CA ASP A 196 37.27 -41.58 -16.42
C ASP A 196 36.13 -42.57 -16.73
#